data_AF-A0A3E4URE4-F1
#
_entry.id   AF-A0A3E4URE4-F1
#
_cell.length_a   1.000
_cell.length_b   1.000
_cell.length_c   1.000
_cell.angle_alpha   90.00
_cell.angle_beta   90.00
_cell.angle_gamma   90.00
#
_symmetry.space_group_name_H-M   'P 1'
#
loop_
_entity.id
_entity.type
_entity.pdbx_description
1 polymer ?
#
loop_
_entity_poly.entity_id
_entity_poly.type
_entity_poly.pdbx_seq_one_letter_code
_entity_poly.pdbx_strand_id
1 'polypeptide(L)' 'MRFTNLIIIHCSATRCDRSYTEHDLITDHLSQGFFGAGYHYYICKNGDIKMLRPLEHSEERAAAITLTA' A
#
# COMPACT_ATOMS: atom_id res chain seq x y z
N MET A 1 -4.12 -16.86 -13.36
CA MET A 1 -4.73 -16.35 -12.11
C MET A 1 -4.07 -17.02 -10.94
N ARG A 2 -3.38 -16.24 -10.10
CA ARG A 2 -2.81 -16.73 -8.85
C ARG A 2 -3.92 -16.78 -7.79
N PHE A 3 -3.99 -17.87 -7.03
CA PHE A 3 -4.99 -18.03 -5.96
C PHE A 3 -4.47 -17.38 -4.67
N THR A 4 -5.28 -16.49 -4.10
CA THR A 4 -4.93 -15.71 -2.90
C THR A 4 -5.88 -16.07 -1.77
N ASN A 5 -5.35 -16.67 -0.71
CA ASN A 5 -6.13 -17.17 0.44
C ASN A 5 -6.21 -16.19 1.61
N LEU A 6 -5.38 -15.15 1.60
CA LEU A 6 -5.22 -14.23 2.71
C LEU A 6 -5.19 -12.81 2.19
N ILE A 7 -6.02 -11.97 2.78
CA ILE A 7 -5.94 -10.52 2.67
C ILE A 7 -5.55 -10.03 4.06
N ILE A 8 -4.52 -9.22 4.12
CA ILE A 8 -4.10 -8.57 5.36
C ILE A 8 -4.46 -7.10 5.24
N ILE A 9 -4.56 -6.40 6.36
CA ILE A 9 -4.84 -4.98 6.37
C ILE A 9 -3.74 -4.25 7.15
N HIS A 10 -3.20 -3.19 6.57
CA HIS A 10 -2.20 -2.33 7.20
C HIS A 10 -2.70 -0.90 7.33
N CYS A 11 -2.06 -0.14 8.21
CA CYS A 11 -2.21 1.32 8.30
C CYS A 11 -0.86 1.96 7.97
N SER A 12 -0.87 3.13 7.33
CA SER A 12 0.33 3.94 7.05
C SER A 12 1.00 4.46 8.32
N ALA A 13 0.33 4.40 9.47
CA ALA A 13 0.77 5.00 10.72
C ALA A 13 1.05 6.52 10.61
N THR A 14 0.37 7.19 9.68
CA THR A 14 0.43 8.65 9.55
C THR A 14 -0.58 9.33 10.48
N ARG A 15 -0.27 10.57 10.89
CA ARG A 15 -1.21 11.36 11.69
C ARG A 15 -2.49 11.63 10.90
N CYS A 16 -3.64 11.62 11.58
CA CYS A 16 -4.95 11.82 10.96
C CYS A 16 -5.15 13.22 10.36
N ASP A 17 -4.39 14.22 10.80
CA ASP A 17 -4.43 15.59 10.29
C ASP A 17 -3.55 15.81 9.04
N ARG A 18 -2.81 14.77 8.62
CA ARG A 18 -1.89 14.84 7.49
C ARG A 18 -2.43 14.03 6.32
N SER A 19 -2.52 14.67 5.15
CA SER A 19 -2.71 13.93 3.90
C SER A 19 -1.44 13.14 3.58
N TYR A 20 -1.60 11.84 3.38
CA TYR A 20 -0.55 10.93 2.93
C TYR A 20 -1.01 10.30 1.62
N THR A 21 -0.32 10.61 0.54
CA THR A 21 -0.71 10.21 -0.82
C THR A 21 -0.04 8.91 -1.23
N GLU A 22 -0.50 8.31 -2.33
CA GLU A 22 0.19 7.18 -2.95
C GLU A 22 1.62 7.54 -3.38
N HIS A 23 1.86 8.80 -3.74
CA HIS A 23 3.18 9.27 -4.14
C HIS A 23 4.14 9.35 -2.95
N ASP A 24 3.65 9.84 -1.80
CA ASP A 24 4.42 9.86 -0.55
C ASP A 24 4.78 8.43 -0.13
N LEU A 25 3.79 7.52 -0.17
CA LEU A 25 3.97 6.10 0.13
C LEU A 25 5.03 5.43 -0.75
N ILE A 26 4.98 5.65 -2.07
CA ILE A 26 5.97 5.09 -3.00
C ILE A 26 7.35 5.66 -2.71
N THR A 27 7.46 6.98 -2.50
CA THR A 27 8.72 7.65 -2.19
C THR A 27 9.36 7.08 -0.92
N ASP A 28 8.56 6.91 0.14
CA ASP A 28 9.03 6.33 1.39
C ASP A 28 9.49 4.88 1.22
N HIS A 29 8.76 4.05 0.45
CA HIS A 29 9.16 2.68 0.17
C HIS A 29 10.45 2.60 -0.66
N LEU A 30 10.59 3.44 -1.69
CA LEU A 30 11.81 3.54 -2.50
C LEU A 30 13.00 3.94 -1.62
N SER A 31 12.82 4.87 -0.68
CA SER A 31 13.87 5.28 0.27
C SER A 31 14.31 4.15 1.21
N GLN A 32 13.43 3.18 1.47
CA GLN A 32 13.71 1.95 2.23
C GLN A 32 14.35 0.85 1.38
N GLY A 33 14.63 1.10 0.09
CA GLY A 33 15.25 0.15 -0.83
C GLY A 33 14.29 -0.77 -1.55
N PHE A 34 12.98 -0.48 -1.53
CA PHE A 34 11.98 -1.28 -2.24
C PHE A 34 12.01 -0.92 -3.72
N PHE A 35 11.53 -1.81 -4.59
CA PHE A 35 11.44 -1.55 -6.04
C PHE A 35 10.21 -0.72 -6.44
N GLY A 36 9.41 -0.29 -5.47
CA GLY A 36 8.19 0.50 -5.66
C GLY A 36 7.33 0.42 -4.40
N ALA A 37 6.00 0.52 -4.56
CA ALA A 37 5.10 0.28 -3.44
C ALA A 37 5.22 -1.15 -2.91
N GLY A 38 5.24 -1.29 -1.58
CA GLY A 38 5.22 -2.58 -0.90
C GLY A 38 3.86 -3.29 -0.91
N TYR A 39 2.78 -2.62 -1.32
CA TYR A 39 1.39 -3.09 -1.24
C TYR A 39 0.70 -3.15 -2.61
N HIS A 40 -0.33 -3.97 -2.75
CA HIS A 40 -1.18 -4.01 -3.95
C HIS A 40 -2.12 -2.81 -4.07
N TYR A 41 -2.73 -2.40 -2.95
CA TYR A 41 -3.74 -1.35 -2.91
C TYR A 41 -3.45 -0.35 -1.80
N TYR A 42 -3.79 0.91 -2.06
CA TYR A 42 -3.77 1.99 -1.09
C TYR A 42 -5.08 2.76 -1.12
N ILE A 43 -5.67 2.96 0.06
CA ILE A 43 -6.91 3.70 0.22
C ILE A 43 -6.59 5.05 0.85
N CYS A 44 -6.72 6.09 0.04
CA CYS A 44 -6.50 7.46 0.47
C CYS A 44 -7.61 7.90 1.45
N LYS A 45 -7.32 8.89 2.29
CA LYS A 45 -8.26 9.44 3.28
C LYS A 45 -9.58 9.95 2.67
N ASN A 46 -9.55 10.39 1.42
CA ASN A 46 -10.73 10.83 0.68
C ASN A 46 -11.60 9.66 0.14
N GLY A 47 -11.18 8.41 0.37
CA GLY A 47 -11.85 7.20 -0.10
C GLY A 47 -11.34 6.68 -1.46
N ASP A 48 -10.42 7.38 -2.13
CA ASP A 48 -9.88 6.92 -3.40
C ASP A 48 -9.05 5.66 -3.23
N ILE A 49 -9.25 4.69 -4.13
CA ILE A 49 -8.49 3.44 -4.16
C ILE A 49 -7.46 3.51 -5.28
N LYS A 50 -6.19 3.32 -4.92
CA LYS A 50 -5.05 3.31 -5.84
C LYS A 50 -4.54 1.88 -6.00
N MET A 51 -4.46 1.40 -7.23
CA MET A 51 -3.71 0.19 -7.58
C MET A 51 -2.23 0.54 -7.71
N LEU A 52 -1.38 -0.16 -6.97
CA LEU A 52 0.06 0.12 -6.92
C LEU A 52 0.87 -1.02 -7.54
N ARG A 53 0.96 -2.17 -6.86
CA ARG A 53 1.66 -3.35 -7.36
C ARG A 53 0.67 -4.33 -8.03
N PRO A 54 0.93 -4.84 -9.25
CA PRO A 54 0.05 -5.83 -9.88
C PRO A 54 -0.05 -7.13 -9.06
N LEU A 55 -1.22 -7.75 -9.07
CA LEU A 55 -1.53 -8.99 -8.31
C LEU A 55 -0.68 -10.21 -8.73
N GLU A 56 -0.05 -10.15 -9.90
CA GLU A 56 0.87 -11.17 -10.41
C GLU A 56 2.20 -11.21 -9.62
N HIS A 57 2.57 -10.10 -8.98
CA HIS A 57 3.79 -9.98 -8.18
C HIS A 57 3.51 -10.26 -6.70
N SER A 58 4.52 -10.75 -5.97
CA SER A 58 4.42 -10.84 -4.51
C SER A 58 4.55 -9.45 -3.88
N GLU A 59 3.88 -9.25 -2.74
CA GLU A 59 4.10 -8.06 -1.92
C GLU A 59 5.44 -8.14 -1.18
N GLU A 60 6.02 -6.98 -0.88
CA GLU A 60 7.36 -6.87 -0.29
C GLU A 60 7.32 -6.77 1.25
N ARG A 61 6.21 -6.27 1.78
CA ARG A 61 5.76 -6.56 3.14
C ARG A 61 4.67 -7.62 3.01
N ALA A 62 4.85 -8.78 3.64
CA ALA A 62 3.97 -9.93 3.45
C ALA A 62 2.48 -9.55 3.59
N ALA A 63 1.76 -9.53 2.45
CA ALA A 63 0.34 -9.29 2.19
C ALA A 63 -0.25 -8.10 2.98
N ALA A 64 -0.88 -7.09 2.35
CA ALA A 64 -1.94 -6.24 2.87
C ALA A 64 -2.53 -5.24 1.87
N ILE A 65 -3.84 -5.03 2.00
CA ILE A 65 -4.51 -3.77 1.66
C ILE A 65 -4.15 -2.76 2.75
N THR A 66 -3.52 -1.64 2.42
CA THR A 66 -3.37 -0.57 3.42
C THR A 66 -4.68 0.23 3.48
N LEU A 67 -5.42 0.07 4.58
CA LEU A 67 -6.53 0.93 4.99
C LEU A 67 -5.99 1.99 5.94
N THR A 68 -6.15 3.26 5.57
CA THR A 68 -5.83 4.37 6.47
C THR A 68 -7.05 5.24 6.71
N ALA A 69 -7.21 5.61 7.99
CA ALA A 69 -8.18 6.57 8.49
C ALA A 69 -7.83 8.02 8.12
#